data_AF-A0A067H628-F1
#
_entry.id   AF-A0A067H628-F1
#
_cell.length_a   1.000
_cell.length_b   1.000
_cell.length_c   1.000
_cell.angle_alpha   90.00
_cell.angle_beta   90.00
_cell.angle_gamma   90.00
#
_symmetry.space_group_name_H-M   'P 1'
#
loop_
_entity.id
_entity.type
_entity.pdbx_description
1 polymer ?
#
loop_
_entity_poly.entity_id
_entity_poly.type
_entity_poly.pdbx_seq_one_letter_code
_entity_poly.pdbx_strand_id
1 'polypeptide(L)'
;MVTVAQLLNLTLVVPELDKTSFWADPSNFEDIFNVRHFIDSLRDEVRIVRRLPKKYSRKYGYSPMEMPPVSWSNEKYYLQQILPHFSKHKVLHFNRTDTRLANNGIPFDLQKLRCRVNFQGLKFTPKIETLGYELVRILQEKGPFVALHLRYEMDMLAFSGCTHGCSMGEAEELKRLRYAYPWWREKEIVSEERRSQGLCPLTPEEAALVLQALGIDKDTHIYIAAGEIYGGEKRLAALRAAFPRIVRKEMLLDPAELQLFQNHSSQMAALDFMVSTASDIFIPTYDGNMAKVVEGHRRYLGFKKSILLDRKILVGLLDMHHNGTLSFNEFTVAVRLAHEKRMGQPTRRRVIADKPKEEDYFYANPQECFCEGTNCADLPGYGNLSGIQGAKVSDLLS
;
A
#
# COMPACT_ATOMS: atom_id res chain seq x y z
N MET A 1 -10.03 -7.88 -9.28
CA MET A 1 -10.74 -8.16 -10.55
C MET A 1 -10.38 -9.51 -11.18
N VAL A 2 -9.13 -9.99 -11.14
CA VAL A 2 -8.79 -11.36 -11.62
C VAL A 2 -9.71 -12.43 -11.04
N THR A 3 -9.89 -12.45 -9.72
CA THR A 3 -10.79 -13.39 -9.03
C THR A 3 -12.24 -13.29 -9.49
N VAL A 4 -12.71 -12.08 -9.81
CA VAL A 4 -14.06 -11.87 -10.35
C VAL A 4 -14.16 -12.42 -11.77
N ALA A 5 -13.15 -12.19 -12.61
CA ALA A 5 -13.10 -12.76 -13.95
C ALA A 5 -13.10 -14.29 -13.89
N GLN A 6 -12.37 -14.89 -12.94
CA GLN A 6 -12.39 -16.34 -12.75
C GLN A 6 -13.74 -16.86 -12.27
N LEU A 7 -14.31 -16.24 -11.23
CA LEU A 7 -15.63 -16.58 -10.69
C LEU A 7 -16.71 -16.61 -11.79
N LEU A 8 -16.64 -15.66 -12.72
CA LEU A 8 -17.61 -15.50 -13.80
C LEU A 8 -17.22 -16.24 -15.09
N ASN A 9 -16.11 -16.96 -15.12
CA ASN A 9 -15.53 -17.60 -16.29
C ASN A 9 -15.39 -16.63 -17.50
N LEU A 10 -14.81 -15.46 -17.25
CA LEU A 10 -14.64 -14.38 -18.22
C LEU A 10 -13.19 -14.20 -18.62
N THR A 11 -12.98 -13.59 -19.79
CA THR A 11 -11.66 -13.10 -20.21
C THR A 11 -11.39 -11.73 -19.59
N LEU A 12 -10.27 -11.59 -18.89
CA LEU A 12 -9.79 -10.31 -18.39
C LEU A 12 -8.94 -9.61 -19.45
N VAL A 13 -9.21 -8.33 -19.70
CA VAL A 13 -8.26 -7.47 -20.43
C VAL A 13 -7.29 -6.88 -19.41
N VAL A 14 -6.00 -6.79 -19.75
CA VAL A 14 -5.00 -6.13 -18.88
C VAL A 14 -5.54 -4.78 -18.41
N PRO A 15 -5.53 -4.49 -17.10
CA PRO A 15 -6.16 -3.29 -16.56
C PRO A 15 -5.55 -1.99 -17.09
N GLU A 16 -6.37 -0.95 -17.09
CA GLU A 16 -5.93 0.42 -17.27
C GLU A 16 -5.77 1.08 -15.89
N LEU A 17 -4.74 1.92 -15.74
CA LEU A 17 -4.50 2.68 -14.51
C LEU A 17 -5.22 4.03 -14.59
N ASP A 18 -5.68 4.54 -13.46
CA ASP A 18 -6.28 5.88 -13.41
C ASP A 18 -5.21 6.94 -13.62
N LYS A 19 -5.49 7.88 -14.52
CA LYS A 19 -4.62 9.01 -14.86
C LYS A 19 -5.23 10.36 -14.49
N THR A 20 -6.40 10.34 -13.85
CA THR A 20 -7.20 11.53 -13.51
C THR A 20 -7.19 11.84 -12.01
N SER A 21 -6.50 11.02 -11.22
CA SER A 21 -6.30 11.20 -9.79
C SER A 21 -5.37 12.38 -9.47
N PHE A 22 -5.19 12.68 -8.16
CA PHE A 22 -4.31 13.74 -7.68
C PHE A 22 -2.89 13.64 -8.24
N TRP A 23 -2.33 12.43 -8.29
CA TRP A 23 -0.96 12.20 -8.76
C TRP A 23 -0.82 12.29 -10.28
N ALA A 24 -1.94 12.19 -11.02
CA ALA A 24 -2.03 12.32 -12.47
C ALA A 24 -0.93 11.57 -13.24
N ASP A 25 -0.57 10.37 -12.76
CA ASP A 25 0.56 9.61 -13.29
C ASP A 25 0.25 9.11 -14.72
N PRO A 26 1.12 9.36 -15.70
CA PRO A 26 0.87 8.96 -17.08
C PRO A 26 1.12 7.46 -17.34
N SER A 27 1.70 6.74 -16.37
CA SER A 27 2.11 5.34 -16.51
C SER A 27 0.94 4.44 -16.88
N ASN A 28 1.19 3.52 -17.79
CA ASN A 28 0.31 2.40 -18.08
C ASN A 28 0.68 1.21 -17.20
N PHE A 29 -0.22 0.23 -17.15
CA PHE A 29 0.04 -1.02 -16.44
C PHE A 29 1.34 -1.70 -16.89
N GLU A 30 1.68 -1.62 -18.18
CA GLU A 30 2.90 -2.21 -18.76
C GLU A 30 4.19 -1.42 -18.50
N ASP A 31 4.08 -0.17 -18.05
CA ASP A 31 5.24 0.62 -17.64
C ASP A 31 5.70 0.22 -16.22
N ILE A 32 4.76 -0.30 -15.42
CA ILE A 32 4.99 -0.67 -14.02
C ILE A 32 5.17 -2.18 -13.86
N PHE A 33 4.35 -2.98 -14.57
CA PHE A 33 4.32 -4.43 -14.42
C PHE A 33 4.76 -5.16 -15.68
N ASN A 34 5.43 -6.30 -15.46
CA ASN A 34 5.70 -7.27 -16.49
C ASN A 34 4.40 -7.97 -16.93
N VAL A 35 3.75 -7.42 -17.96
CA VAL A 35 2.49 -7.96 -18.51
C VAL A 35 2.62 -9.40 -18.99
N ARG A 36 3.77 -9.77 -19.56
CA ARG A 36 3.99 -11.14 -20.01
C ARG A 36 3.96 -12.10 -18.83
N HIS A 37 4.71 -11.80 -17.77
CA HIS A 37 4.67 -12.58 -16.53
C HIS A 37 3.26 -12.63 -15.93
N PHE A 38 2.53 -11.51 -15.91
CA PHE A 38 1.15 -11.48 -15.40
C PHE A 38 0.20 -12.41 -16.16
N ILE A 39 0.27 -12.42 -17.50
CA ILE A 39 -0.54 -13.31 -18.33
C ILE A 39 -0.09 -14.77 -18.14
N ASP A 40 1.21 -15.03 -18.27
CA ASP A 40 1.76 -16.39 -18.28
C ASP A 40 1.59 -17.08 -16.92
N SER A 41 1.78 -16.36 -15.81
CA SER A 41 1.68 -16.91 -14.46
C SER A 41 0.25 -17.23 -14.01
N LEU A 42 -0.76 -16.72 -14.70
CA LEU A 42 -2.20 -16.90 -14.39
C LEU A 42 -2.97 -17.64 -15.49
N ARG A 43 -2.28 -18.10 -16.54
CA ARG A 43 -2.89 -18.64 -17.76
C ARG A 43 -3.80 -19.86 -17.53
N ASP A 44 -3.50 -20.67 -16.52
CA ASP A 44 -4.24 -21.89 -16.19
C ASP A 44 -5.43 -21.58 -15.25
N GLU A 45 -5.46 -20.37 -14.69
CA GLU A 45 -6.52 -19.90 -13.79
C GLU A 45 -7.52 -19.06 -14.58
N VAL A 46 -7.07 -17.99 -15.23
CA VAL A 46 -7.92 -17.02 -15.93
C VAL A 46 -7.34 -16.69 -17.29
N ARG A 47 -8.20 -16.58 -18.31
CA ARG A 47 -7.77 -16.09 -19.62
C ARG A 47 -7.55 -14.57 -19.55
N ILE A 48 -6.31 -14.14 -19.73
CA ILE A 48 -5.94 -12.72 -19.78
C ILE A 48 -5.48 -12.35 -21.20
N VAL A 49 -5.99 -11.25 -21.75
CA VAL A 49 -5.55 -10.71 -23.04
C VAL A 49 -4.98 -9.31 -22.86
N ARG A 50 -3.91 -9.00 -23.60
CA ARG A 50 -3.20 -7.72 -23.47
C ARG A 50 -4.04 -6.51 -23.90
N ARG A 51 -4.88 -6.66 -24.92
CA ARG A 51 -5.70 -5.58 -25.47
C ARG A 51 -7.07 -6.11 -25.86
N LEU A 52 -8.06 -5.24 -25.82
CA LEU A 52 -9.40 -5.54 -26.30
C LEU A 52 -9.35 -5.88 -27.81
N PRO A 53 -9.96 -6.99 -28.27
CA PRO A 53 -10.01 -7.31 -29.69
C PRO A 53 -10.62 -6.19 -30.54
N LYS A 54 -10.04 -5.91 -31.72
CA LYS A 54 -10.43 -4.77 -32.58
C LYS A 54 -11.94 -4.68 -32.84
N LYS A 55 -12.61 -5.82 -33.03
CA LYS A 55 -14.07 -5.92 -33.24
C LYS A 55 -14.92 -5.34 -32.10
N TYR A 56 -14.36 -5.20 -30.90
CA TYR A 56 -15.02 -4.64 -29.73
C TYR A 56 -14.51 -3.23 -29.36
N SER A 57 -13.75 -2.58 -30.23
CA SER A 57 -13.26 -1.22 -29.99
C SER A 57 -14.21 -0.15 -30.53
N ARG A 58 -14.20 1.04 -29.92
CA ARG A 58 -14.99 2.21 -30.35
C ARG A 58 -14.78 2.58 -31.82
N LYS A 59 -13.56 2.37 -32.34
CA LYS A 59 -13.23 2.59 -33.76
C LYS A 59 -14.05 1.73 -34.73
N TYR A 60 -14.54 0.57 -34.29
CA TYR A 60 -15.39 -0.33 -35.08
C TYR A 60 -16.87 -0.24 -34.67
N GLY A 61 -17.29 0.87 -34.06
CA GLY A 61 -18.68 1.13 -33.69
C GLY A 61 -19.15 0.41 -32.42
N TYR A 62 -18.23 -0.22 -31.66
CA TYR A 62 -18.57 -0.90 -30.42
C TYR A 62 -18.35 -0.02 -29.19
N SER A 63 -19.36 0.15 -28.35
CA SER A 63 -19.22 0.84 -27.07
C SER A 63 -19.32 -0.16 -25.91
N PRO A 64 -18.22 -0.43 -25.17
CA PRO A 64 -18.28 -1.17 -23.92
C PRO A 64 -19.25 -0.51 -22.94
N MET A 65 -19.95 -1.33 -22.15
CA MET A 65 -20.76 -0.80 -21.04
C MET A 65 -19.84 -0.42 -19.90
N GLU A 66 -19.84 0.86 -19.53
CA GLU A 66 -19.11 1.35 -18.37
C GLU A 66 -19.99 1.26 -17.11
N MET A 67 -19.46 0.68 -16.03
CA MET A 67 -20.16 0.67 -14.75
C MET A 67 -19.21 0.49 -13.56
N PRO A 68 -19.44 1.16 -12.43
CA PRO A 68 -18.73 0.85 -11.19
C PRO A 68 -19.42 -0.32 -10.48
N PRO A 69 -18.70 -1.42 -10.15
CA PRO A 69 -19.26 -2.43 -9.26
C PRO A 69 -19.58 -1.85 -7.88
N VAL A 70 -20.55 -2.43 -7.18
CA VAL A 70 -20.86 -2.04 -5.79
C VAL A 70 -19.68 -2.44 -4.89
N SER A 71 -19.21 -1.53 -4.05
CA SER A 71 -18.11 -1.79 -3.11
C SER A 71 -18.45 -2.93 -2.15
N TRP A 72 -17.45 -3.72 -1.77
CA TRP A 72 -17.57 -4.78 -0.76
C TRP A 72 -18.62 -5.86 -1.10
N SER A 73 -18.80 -6.13 -2.38
CA SER A 73 -19.80 -7.10 -2.86
C SER A 73 -19.34 -8.55 -2.69
N ASN A 74 -20.29 -9.42 -2.39
CA ASN A 74 -20.08 -10.87 -2.29
C ASN A 74 -20.22 -11.57 -3.66
N GLU A 75 -20.01 -12.89 -3.66
CA GLU A 75 -20.15 -13.73 -4.85
C GLU A 75 -21.53 -13.63 -5.52
N LYS A 76 -22.62 -13.63 -4.72
CA LYS A 76 -24.00 -13.57 -5.24
C LYS A 76 -24.24 -12.32 -6.07
N TYR A 77 -23.72 -11.17 -5.65
CA TYR A 77 -23.79 -9.93 -6.42
C TYR A 77 -23.19 -10.10 -7.82
N TYR A 78 -21.99 -10.69 -7.93
CA TYR A 78 -21.34 -10.87 -9.22
C TYR A 78 -22.10 -11.88 -10.10
N LEU A 79 -22.53 -13.00 -9.53
CA LEU A 79 -23.25 -14.04 -10.29
C LEU A 79 -24.65 -13.60 -10.73
N GLN A 80 -25.39 -12.89 -9.88
CA GLN A 80 -26.80 -12.58 -10.12
C GLN A 80 -27.03 -11.19 -10.73
N GLN A 81 -26.16 -10.21 -10.45
CA GLN A 81 -26.33 -8.84 -10.96
C GLN A 81 -25.35 -8.52 -12.07
N ILE A 82 -24.07 -8.90 -11.94
CA ILE A 82 -23.04 -8.54 -12.93
C ILE A 82 -23.05 -9.46 -14.14
N LEU A 83 -23.05 -10.78 -13.94
CA LEU A 83 -22.96 -11.76 -15.03
C LEU A 83 -24.04 -11.57 -16.12
N PRO A 84 -25.32 -11.29 -15.80
CA PRO A 84 -26.36 -11.09 -16.82
C PRO A 84 -26.05 -9.95 -17.81
N HIS A 85 -25.29 -8.92 -17.41
CA HIS A 85 -24.92 -7.83 -18.31
C HIS A 85 -24.00 -8.29 -19.46
N PHE A 86 -23.19 -9.33 -19.27
CA PHE A 86 -22.32 -9.87 -20.32
C PHE A 86 -23.08 -10.52 -21.46
N SER A 87 -24.29 -11.04 -21.21
CA SER A 87 -25.18 -11.57 -22.26
C SER A 87 -25.55 -10.50 -23.27
N LYS A 88 -25.80 -9.27 -22.79
CA LYS A 88 -26.24 -8.10 -23.59
C LYS A 88 -25.07 -7.29 -24.16
N HIS A 89 -24.04 -7.00 -23.36
CA HIS A 89 -23.02 -6.00 -23.72
C HIS A 89 -21.65 -6.57 -24.08
N LYS A 90 -21.43 -7.90 -24.03
CA LYS A 90 -20.18 -8.69 -24.29
C LYS A 90 -18.85 -8.21 -23.66
N VAL A 91 -18.67 -6.93 -23.41
CA VAL A 91 -17.53 -6.24 -22.83
C VAL A 91 -18.08 -5.22 -21.84
N LEU A 92 -17.68 -5.39 -20.59
CA LEU A 92 -17.94 -4.44 -19.52
C LEU A 92 -16.60 -3.80 -19.13
N HIS A 93 -16.61 -2.48 -19.04
CA HIS A 93 -15.50 -1.71 -18.51
C HIS A 93 -15.85 -1.30 -17.08
N PHE A 94 -15.26 -1.98 -16.11
CA PHE A 94 -15.43 -1.61 -14.71
C PHE A 94 -14.54 -0.41 -14.39
N ASN A 95 -15.16 0.73 -14.10
CA ASN A 95 -14.45 1.89 -13.57
C ASN A 95 -14.43 1.82 -12.03
N ARG A 96 -13.43 2.47 -11.40
CA ARG A 96 -13.24 2.50 -9.94
C ARG A 96 -13.25 1.09 -9.34
N THR A 97 -12.24 0.27 -9.60
CA THR A 97 -12.26 -1.16 -9.19
C THR A 97 -11.61 -1.44 -7.84
N ASP A 98 -11.23 -0.40 -7.13
CA ASP A 98 -10.80 -0.43 -5.73
C ASP A 98 -11.91 -1.01 -4.83
N THR A 99 -11.55 -1.84 -3.85
CA THR A 99 -12.46 -2.29 -2.77
C THR A 99 -13.81 -2.90 -3.21
N ARG A 100 -13.87 -3.59 -4.36
CA ARG A 100 -15.16 -4.12 -4.92
C ARG A 100 -15.56 -5.52 -4.49
N LEU A 101 -14.58 -6.41 -4.29
CA LEU A 101 -14.84 -7.77 -3.85
C LEU A 101 -14.63 -7.82 -2.33
N ALA A 102 -15.62 -8.33 -1.59
CA ALA A 102 -15.52 -8.48 -0.14
C ALA A 102 -14.29 -9.33 0.25
N ASN A 103 -13.72 -9.10 1.42
CA ASN A 103 -12.55 -9.86 1.83
C ASN A 103 -12.90 -11.26 2.35
N ASN A 104 -14.04 -11.40 3.04
CA ASN A 104 -14.55 -12.67 3.56
C ASN A 104 -15.74 -13.20 2.76
N GLY A 105 -16.16 -14.43 3.06
CA GLY A 105 -17.32 -15.07 2.42
C GLY A 105 -17.08 -15.47 0.97
N ILE A 106 -15.82 -15.71 0.59
CA ILE A 106 -15.40 -16.15 -0.74
C ILE A 106 -14.86 -17.58 -0.65
N PRO A 107 -15.18 -18.46 -1.62
CA PRO A 107 -14.61 -19.80 -1.70
C PRO A 107 -13.09 -19.84 -1.56
N PHE A 108 -12.59 -20.88 -0.89
CA PHE A 108 -11.18 -21.02 -0.55
C PHE A 108 -10.26 -21.00 -1.78
N ASP A 109 -10.65 -21.65 -2.88
CA ASP A 109 -9.85 -21.66 -4.12
C ASP A 109 -9.76 -20.27 -4.76
N LEU A 110 -10.80 -19.45 -4.64
CA LEU A 110 -10.77 -18.06 -5.10
C LEU A 110 -9.90 -17.18 -4.19
N GLN A 111 -9.81 -17.49 -2.90
CA GLN A 111 -8.84 -16.83 -2.01
C GLN A 111 -7.39 -17.23 -2.35
N LYS A 112 -7.13 -18.51 -2.64
CA LYS A 112 -5.83 -18.96 -3.17
C LYS A 112 -5.47 -18.28 -4.49
N LEU A 113 -6.45 -18.05 -5.37
CA LEU A 113 -6.20 -17.25 -6.57
C LEU A 113 -5.83 -15.80 -6.22
N ARG A 114 -6.47 -15.17 -5.23
CA ARG A 114 -6.06 -13.83 -4.76
C ARG A 114 -4.63 -13.82 -4.25
N CYS A 115 -4.22 -14.85 -3.50
CA CYS A 115 -2.83 -15.04 -3.09
C CYS A 115 -1.89 -15.06 -4.29
N ARG A 116 -2.14 -15.97 -5.25
CA ARG A 116 -1.32 -16.12 -6.45
C ARG A 116 -1.22 -14.80 -7.21
N VAL A 117 -2.34 -14.09 -7.40
CA VAL A 117 -2.36 -12.78 -8.10
C VAL A 117 -1.62 -11.68 -7.33
N ASN A 118 -1.75 -11.63 -6.00
CA ASN A 118 -1.19 -10.55 -5.19
C ASN A 118 0.29 -10.74 -4.86
N PHE A 119 0.79 -11.96 -4.74
CA PHE A 119 2.16 -12.20 -4.29
C PHE A 119 3.05 -12.88 -5.32
N GLN A 120 2.50 -13.36 -6.44
CA GLN A 120 3.27 -14.03 -7.49
C GLN A 120 2.98 -13.47 -8.89
N GLY A 121 1.73 -13.12 -9.19
CA GLY A 121 1.25 -12.82 -10.53
C GLY A 121 1.67 -11.45 -11.06
N LEU A 122 1.84 -10.45 -10.21
CA LEU A 122 2.37 -9.15 -10.64
C LEU A 122 3.80 -9.00 -10.17
N LYS A 123 4.70 -8.83 -11.15
CA LYS A 123 6.10 -8.45 -10.95
C LYS A 123 6.34 -7.13 -11.65
N PHE A 124 7.24 -6.32 -11.12
CA PHE A 124 7.59 -5.07 -11.79
C PHE A 124 8.25 -5.31 -13.14
N THR A 125 8.33 -4.25 -13.94
CA THR A 125 9.17 -4.28 -15.13
C THR A 125 10.63 -4.51 -14.73
N PRO A 126 11.45 -5.15 -15.60
CA PRO A 126 12.87 -5.37 -15.31
C PRO A 126 13.63 -4.09 -14.95
N LYS A 127 13.24 -2.93 -15.51
CA LYS A 127 13.86 -1.63 -15.21
C LYS A 127 13.68 -1.24 -13.75
N ILE A 128 12.45 -1.33 -13.23
CA ILE A 128 12.14 -1.04 -11.83
C ILE A 128 12.82 -2.07 -10.92
N GLU A 129 12.78 -3.36 -11.29
CA GLU A 129 13.40 -4.42 -10.48
C GLU A 129 14.91 -4.22 -10.35
N THR A 130 15.63 -3.95 -11.45
CA THR A 130 17.08 -3.71 -11.43
C THR A 130 17.45 -2.59 -10.45
N LEU A 131 16.80 -1.43 -10.58
CA LEU A 131 17.09 -0.27 -9.74
C LEU A 131 16.65 -0.48 -8.28
N GLY A 132 15.51 -1.14 -8.07
CA GLY A 132 15.03 -1.47 -6.74
C GLY A 132 15.93 -2.47 -6.01
N TYR A 133 16.46 -3.48 -6.71
CA TYR A 133 17.43 -4.41 -6.12
C TYR A 133 18.76 -3.74 -5.81
N GLU A 134 19.19 -2.77 -6.61
CA GLU A 134 20.37 -1.96 -6.33
C GLU A 134 20.20 -1.14 -5.05
N LEU A 135 19.07 -0.44 -4.88
CA LEU A 135 18.74 0.27 -3.63
C LEU A 135 18.80 -0.67 -2.41
N VAL A 136 18.18 -1.85 -2.53
CA VAL A 136 18.16 -2.86 -1.48
C VAL A 136 19.58 -3.32 -1.16
N ARG A 137 20.40 -3.61 -2.17
CA ARG A 137 21.80 -4.03 -2.02
C ARG A 137 22.61 -2.96 -1.28
N ILE A 138 22.54 -1.70 -1.71
CA ILE A 138 23.27 -0.58 -1.08
C ILE A 138 22.91 -0.46 0.40
N LEU A 139 21.63 -0.63 0.76
CA LEU A 139 21.18 -0.56 2.15
C LEU A 139 21.65 -1.77 2.96
N GLN A 140 21.52 -2.99 2.43
CA GLN A 140 21.91 -4.21 3.11
C GLN A 140 23.43 -4.33 3.32
N GLU A 141 24.25 -3.81 2.40
CA GLU A 141 25.70 -3.72 2.55
C GLU A 141 26.12 -2.84 3.75
N LYS A 142 25.27 -1.90 4.16
CA LYS A 142 25.48 -1.06 5.37
C LYS A 142 24.98 -1.72 6.65
N GLY A 143 24.38 -2.90 6.56
CA GLY A 143 23.82 -3.68 7.68
C GLY A 143 22.29 -3.58 7.80
N PRO A 144 21.73 -4.07 8.91
CA PRO A 144 20.28 -4.05 9.14
C PRO A 144 19.72 -2.62 9.13
N PHE A 145 18.51 -2.47 8.57
CA PHE A 145 17.88 -1.15 8.42
C PHE A 145 16.36 -1.18 8.64
N VAL A 146 15.84 -0.01 9.02
CA VAL A 146 14.40 0.24 9.16
C VAL A 146 13.91 0.95 7.90
N ALA A 147 12.80 0.48 7.33
CA ALA A 147 12.03 1.26 6.37
C ALA A 147 10.90 1.97 7.11
N LEU A 148 10.99 3.30 7.18
CA LEU A 148 9.97 4.18 7.74
C LEU A 148 9.10 4.70 6.59
N HIS A 149 7.86 4.23 6.51
CA HIS A 149 6.89 4.78 5.56
C HIS A 149 6.23 6.02 6.17
N LEU A 150 6.82 7.18 5.84
CA LEU A 150 6.49 8.48 6.41
C LEU A 150 5.46 9.20 5.52
N ARG A 151 4.18 8.93 5.74
CA ARG A 151 3.06 9.49 4.95
C ARG A 151 2.71 10.92 5.40
N TYR A 152 3.67 11.83 5.33
CA TYR A 152 3.50 13.25 5.66
C TYR A 152 3.62 14.12 4.40
N GLU A 153 2.87 13.74 3.37
CA GLU A 153 2.83 14.41 2.06
C GLU A 153 1.62 15.36 1.98
N MET A 154 1.73 16.38 1.13
CA MET A 154 0.73 17.45 1.00
C MET A 154 -0.67 16.92 0.65
N ASP A 155 -0.75 15.93 -0.22
CA ASP A 155 -2.00 15.28 -0.63
C ASP A 155 -2.70 14.60 0.55
N MET A 156 -1.93 13.87 1.35
CA MET A 156 -2.42 13.17 2.53
C MET A 156 -2.94 14.16 3.57
N LEU A 157 -2.16 15.19 3.90
CA LEU A 157 -2.53 16.18 4.91
C LEU A 157 -3.75 17.00 4.50
N ALA A 158 -3.83 17.40 3.22
CA ALA A 158 -4.99 18.09 2.68
C ALA A 158 -6.23 17.19 2.68
N PHE A 159 -6.10 15.94 2.24
CA PHE A 159 -7.22 14.97 2.23
C PHE A 159 -7.74 14.68 3.63
N SER A 160 -6.87 14.41 4.60
CA SER A 160 -7.27 14.08 5.97
C SER A 160 -7.65 15.30 6.82
N GLY A 161 -7.33 16.51 6.35
CA GLY A 161 -7.54 17.75 7.09
C GLY A 161 -6.67 17.85 8.35
N CYS A 162 -5.52 17.18 8.37
CA CYS A 162 -4.65 17.10 9.53
C CYS A 162 -3.58 18.19 9.46
N THR A 163 -3.63 19.13 10.39
CA THR A 163 -2.79 20.33 10.42
C THR A 163 -1.97 20.46 11.71
N HIS A 164 -1.87 19.38 12.50
CA HIS A 164 -1.00 19.38 13.67
C HIS A 164 0.46 19.59 13.26
N GLY A 165 1.16 20.49 13.95
CA GLY A 165 2.52 20.90 13.59
C GLY A 165 2.62 21.88 12.40
N CYS A 166 1.52 22.16 11.70
CA CYS A 166 1.48 23.17 10.63
C CYS A 166 1.33 24.58 11.20
N SER A 167 1.95 25.55 10.53
CA SER A 167 1.65 26.97 10.70
C SER A 167 0.25 27.31 10.17
N MET A 168 -0.27 28.49 10.54
CA MET A 168 -1.56 28.97 10.01
C MET A 168 -1.56 29.06 8.47
N GLY A 169 -0.44 29.46 7.86
CA GLY A 169 -0.32 29.56 6.41
C GLY A 169 -0.35 28.19 5.73
N GLU A 170 0.40 27.22 6.27
CA GLU A 170 0.41 25.83 5.80
C GLU A 170 -0.99 25.19 5.93
N ALA A 171 -1.67 25.39 7.07
CA ALA A 171 -3.02 24.87 7.29
C ALA A 171 -4.04 25.44 6.29
N GLU A 172 -3.94 26.72 5.96
CA GLU A 172 -4.82 27.37 4.98
C GLU A 172 -4.53 26.92 3.55
N GLU A 173 -3.26 26.70 3.19
CA GLU A 173 -2.88 26.10 1.91
C GLU A 173 -3.50 24.71 1.72
N LEU A 174 -3.32 23.83 2.72
CA LEU A 174 -3.89 22.47 2.71
C LEU A 174 -5.42 22.51 2.64
N LYS A 175 -6.05 23.48 3.32
CA LYS A 175 -7.51 23.71 3.22
C LYS A 175 -7.90 24.07 1.79
N ARG A 176 -7.23 25.04 1.14
CA ARG A 176 -7.54 25.42 -0.24
C ARG A 176 -7.38 24.26 -1.21
N LEU A 177 -6.29 23.50 -1.08
CA LEU A 177 -6.05 22.31 -1.89
C LEU A 177 -7.20 21.31 -1.75
N ARG A 178 -7.65 21.06 -0.52
CA ARG A 178 -8.78 20.17 -0.27
C ARG A 178 -10.07 20.60 -0.97
N TYR A 179 -10.35 21.90 -1.04
CA TYR A 179 -11.55 22.40 -1.71
C TYR A 179 -11.43 22.37 -3.24
N ALA A 180 -10.21 22.49 -3.76
CA ALA A 180 -9.94 22.46 -5.20
C ALA A 180 -10.28 21.11 -5.86
N TYR A 181 -10.28 20.00 -5.11
CA TYR A 181 -10.57 18.65 -5.63
C TYR A 181 -12.01 18.19 -5.34
N PRO A 182 -12.95 18.19 -6.32
CA PRO A 182 -14.38 17.98 -6.03
C PRO A 182 -14.72 16.59 -5.49
N TRP A 183 -13.94 15.55 -5.83
CA TRP A 183 -14.23 14.17 -5.42
C TRP A 183 -13.86 13.86 -3.96
N TRP A 184 -13.07 14.71 -3.29
CA TRP A 184 -12.84 14.62 -1.86
C TRP A 184 -14.07 15.13 -1.11
N ARG A 185 -14.94 14.21 -0.70
CA ARG A 185 -16.30 14.55 -0.22
C ARG A 185 -16.31 15.38 1.05
N GLU A 186 -15.38 15.14 1.97
CA GLU A 186 -15.34 15.80 3.26
C GLU A 186 -14.49 17.08 3.18
N LYS A 187 -15.12 18.23 3.40
CA LYS A 187 -14.50 19.56 3.21
C LYS A 187 -14.28 20.32 4.51
N GLU A 188 -15.21 20.19 5.45
CA GLU A 188 -15.05 20.76 6.79
C GLU A 188 -14.58 19.64 7.72
N ILE A 189 -13.36 19.76 8.26
CA ILE A 189 -12.75 18.75 9.12
C ILE A 189 -12.11 19.48 10.30
N VAL A 190 -12.37 18.98 11.51
CA VAL A 190 -11.71 19.43 12.73
C VAL A 190 -10.44 18.59 12.91
N SER A 191 -9.27 19.19 12.63
CA SER A 191 -7.97 18.49 12.66
C SER A 191 -7.72 17.78 14.00
N GLU A 192 -7.97 18.47 15.12
CA GLU A 192 -7.70 17.91 16.45
C GLU A 192 -8.58 16.70 16.77
N GLU A 193 -9.84 16.70 16.32
CA GLU A 193 -10.73 15.55 16.50
C GLU A 193 -10.20 14.35 15.70
N ARG A 194 -9.82 14.56 14.43
CA ARG A 194 -9.22 13.51 13.58
C ARG A 194 -7.94 12.95 14.18
N ARG A 195 -7.06 13.81 14.70
CA ARG A 195 -5.82 13.40 15.35
C ARG A 195 -6.12 12.56 16.58
N SER A 196 -7.00 13.01 17.48
CA SER A 196 -7.39 12.26 18.69
C SER A 196 -7.99 10.87 18.40
N GLN A 197 -8.58 10.68 17.22
CA GLN A 197 -9.11 9.40 16.76
C GLN A 197 -8.06 8.51 16.07
N GLY A 198 -6.82 8.98 15.90
CA GLY A 198 -5.74 8.27 15.20
C GLY A 198 -5.89 8.28 13.67
N LEU A 199 -6.68 9.21 13.13
CA LEU A 199 -6.99 9.33 11.70
C LEU A 199 -6.04 10.27 10.94
N CYS A 200 -5.04 10.82 11.63
CA CYS A 200 -3.96 11.61 11.04
C CYS A 200 -2.67 10.80 10.92
N PRO A 201 -1.81 11.09 9.91
CA PRO A 201 -0.43 10.63 9.93
C PRO A 201 0.31 11.25 11.11
N LEU A 202 1.29 10.53 11.67
CA LEU A 202 2.21 11.15 12.63
C LEU A 202 3.07 12.19 11.92
N THR A 203 3.33 13.32 12.59
CA THR A 203 4.34 14.28 12.11
C THR A 203 5.75 13.66 12.21
N PRO A 204 6.76 14.16 11.46
CA PRO A 204 8.12 13.66 11.61
C PRO A 204 8.70 13.83 13.01
N GLU A 205 8.29 14.87 13.75
CA GLU A 205 8.64 15.09 15.16
C GLU A 205 8.02 14.02 16.07
N GLU A 206 6.73 13.73 15.91
CA GLU A 206 6.06 12.64 16.64
C GLU A 206 6.66 11.27 16.30
N ALA A 207 6.97 11.04 15.02
CA ALA A 207 7.62 9.81 14.55
C ALA A 207 8.99 9.63 15.22
N ALA A 208 9.78 10.70 15.40
CA ALA A 208 11.06 10.62 16.08
C ALA A 208 10.91 10.10 17.53
N LEU A 209 9.98 10.67 18.30
CA LEU A 209 9.71 10.26 19.68
C LEU A 209 9.22 8.81 19.75
N VAL A 210 8.30 8.43 18.86
CA VAL A 210 7.75 7.07 18.83
C VAL A 210 8.83 6.04 18.47
N LEU A 211 9.71 6.33 17.52
CA LEU A 211 10.83 5.43 17.17
C LEU A 211 11.80 5.25 18.33
N GLN A 212 12.15 6.32 19.04
CA GLN A 212 12.99 6.23 20.25
C GLN A 212 12.31 5.39 21.34
N ALA A 213 11.02 5.62 21.59
CA ALA A 213 10.23 4.84 22.55
C ALA A 213 10.12 3.35 22.17
N LEU A 214 10.01 3.04 20.88
CA LEU A 214 10.04 1.66 20.37
C LEU A 214 11.43 1.00 20.51
N GLY A 215 12.45 1.75 20.91
CA GLY A 215 13.81 1.26 21.10
C GLY A 215 14.62 1.17 19.81
N ILE A 216 14.26 1.94 18.78
CA ILE A 216 15.12 2.10 17.61
C ILE A 216 16.36 2.90 18.03
N ASP A 217 17.53 2.33 17.79
CA ASP A 217 18.80 2.94 18.17
C ASP A 217 19.13 4.13 17.28
N LYS A 218 19.80 5.14 17.84
CA LYS A 218 20.21 6.37 17.15
C LYS A 218 21.04 6.09 15.89
N ASP A 219 21.91 5.07 15.92
CA ASP A 219 22.79 4.71 14.81
C ASP A 219 22.15 3.73 13.81
N THR A 220 20.86 3.41 13.98
CA THR A 220 20.11 2.59 13.03
C THR A 220 20.03 3.28 11.67
N HIS A 221 20.31 2.56 10.59
CA HIS A 221 20.04 3.04 9.23
C HIS A 221 18.53 3.08 9.01
N ILE A 222 18.01 4.25 8.67
CA ILE A 222 16.58 4.43 8.40
C ILE A 222 16.41 4.90 6.96
N TYR A 223 15.74 4.09 6.15
CA TYR A 223 15.27 4.47 4.84
C TYR A 223 13.88 5.10 4.96
N ILE A 224 13.71 6.34 4.49
CA ILE A 224 12.40 6.99 4.41
C ILE A 224 11.74 6.62 3.08
N ALA A 225 10.68 5.83 3.15
CA ALA A 225 9.79 5.49 2.04
C ALA A 225 8.64 6.51 1.98
N ALA A 226 8.80 7.55 1.18
CA ALA A 226 7.82 8.62 1.00
C ALA A 226 8.03 9.37 -0.31
N GLY A 227 7.00 10.06 -0.78
CA GLY A 227 7.14 11.18 -1.70
C GLY A 227 7.71 12.43 -1.01
N GLU A 228 7.36 13.60 -1.53
CA GLU A 228 7.82 14.87 -0.96
C GLU A 228 7.17 15.12 0.41
N ILE A 229 8.01 15.23 1.45
CA ILE A 229 7.57 15.55 2.80
C ILE A 229 7.15 17.02 2.86
N TYR A 230 5.93 17.27 3.30
CA TYR A 230 5.39 18.62 3.41
C TYR A 230 6.17 19.43 4.46
N GLY A 231 6.66 20.60 4.05
CA GLY A 231 7.60 21.42 4.84
C GLY A 231 9.07 21.02 4.70
N GLY A 232 9.39 20.01 3.88
CA GLY A 232 10.74 19.65 3.47
C GLY A 232 11.72 19.34 4.60
N GLU A 233 12.98 19.73 4.43
CA GLU A 233 14.06 19.46 5.40
C GLU A 233 13.81 20.11 6.76
N LYS A 234 13.09 21.25 6.81
CA LYS A 234 12.69 21.87 8.09
C LYS A 234 11.84 20.91 8.91
N ARG A 235 10.88 20.23 8.27
CA ARG A 235 10.00 19.26 8.93
C ARG A 235 10.75 18.01 9.36
N LEU A 236 11.76 17.59 8.60
CA LEU A 236 12.59 16.42 8.91
C LEU A 236 13.67 16.66 9.97
N ALA A 237 13.88 17.91 10.42
CA ALA A 237 14.99 18.28 11.28
C ALA A 237 15.04 17.48 12.60
N ALA A 238 13.91 17.35 13.30
CA ALA A 238 13.85 16.61 14.56
C ALA A 238 14.14 15.10 14.35
N LEU A 239 13.60 14.54 13.28
CA LEU A 239 13.80 13.13 12.93
C LEU A 239 15.27 12.84 12.58
N ARG A 240 15.93 13.72 11.80
CA ARG A 240 17.37 13.62 11.50
C ARG A 240 18.25 13.81 12.74
N ALA A 241 17.88 14.70 13.65
CA ALA A 241 18.60 14.91 14.91
C ALA A 241 18.56 13.65 15.79
N ALA A 242 17.40 12.99 15.84
CA ALA A 242 17.22 11.73 16.56
C ALA A 242 17.92 10.54 15.86
N PHE A 243 17.94 10.52 14.52
CA PHE A 243 18.50 9.44 13.70
C PHE A 243 19.36 10.00 12.56
N PRO A 244 20.67 10.23 12.78
CA PRO A 244 21.54 10.86 11.79
C PRO A 244 21.77 10.02 10.51
N ARG A 245 21.52 8.71 10.54
CA ARG A 245 21.72 7.81 9.38
C ARG A 245 20.45 7.62 8.53
N ILE A 246 19.62 8.64 8.46
CA ILE A 246 18.45 8.67 7.59
C ILE A 246 18.86 8.90 6.14
N VAL A 247 18.30 8.09 5.24
CA VAL A 247 18.51 8.17 3.80
C VAL A 247 17.19 8.05 3.04
N ARG A 248 17.19 8.54 1.79
CA ARG A 248 16.11 8.36 0.82
C ARG A 248 16.69 7.84 -0.50
N LYS A 249 15.86 7.30 -1.39
CA LYS A 249 16.28 6.85 -2.73
C LYS A 249 17.09 7.90 -3.50
N GLU A 250 16.71 9.17 -3.40
CA GLU A 250 17.40 10.31 -4.05
C GLU A 250 18.84 10.52 -3.53
N MET A 251 19.18 10.01 -2.35
CA MET A 251 20.52 10.10 -1.76
C MET A 251 21.39 8.88 -2.07
N LEU A 252 20.79 7.80 -2.60
CA LEU A 252 21.45 6.50 -2.76
C LEU A 252 21.73 6.16 -4.23
N LEU A 253 20.95 6.71 -5.15
CA LEU A 253 21.03 6.42 -6.58
C LEU A 253 21.69 7.55 -7.37
N ASP A 254 22.21 7.20 -8.54
CA ASP A 254 22.67 8.19 -9.50
C ASP A 254 21.48 9.06 -9.98
N PRO A 255 21.60 10.40 -9.97
CA PRO A 255 20.53 11.28 -10.42
C PRO A 255 20.03 10.99 -11.85
N ALA A 256 20.91 10.56 -12.76
CA ALA A 256 20.56 10.24 -14.14
C ALA A 256 19.71 8.97 -14.25
N GLU A 257 19.98 7.97 -13.42
CA GLU A 257 19.16 6.75 -13.35
C GLU A 257 17.79 7.05 -12.78
N LEU A 258 17.74 7.87 -11.72
CA LEU A 258 16.50 8.25 -11.07
C LEU A 258 15.62 9.14 -11.97
N GLN A 259 16.24 9.98 -12.81
CA GLN A 259 15.52 10.89 -13.72
C GLN A 259 14.57 10.16 -14.68
N LEU A 260 14.87 8.90 -15.02
CA LEU A 260 13.99 8.06 -15.84
C LEU A 260 12.64 7.76 -15.17
N PHE A 261 12.55 7.91 -13.85
CA PHE A 261 11.39 7.59 -13.02
C PHE A 261 10.72 8.83 -12.41
N GLN A 262 11.37 10.00 -12.40
CA GLN A 262 10.90 11.19 -11.66
C GLN A 262 9.51 11.69 -12.08
N ASN A 263 9.12 11.54 -13.35
CA ASN A 263 7.80 11.93 -13.84
C ASN A 263 6.73 10.83 -13.68
N HIS A 264 7.09 9.73 -13.03
CA HIS A 264 6.26 8.54 -12.83
C HIS A 264 6.24 8.20 -11.34
N SER A 265 5.44 8.96 -10.58
CA SER A 265 5.21 8.78 -9.14
C SER A 265 4.99 7.31 -8.73
N SER A 266 4.32 6.56 -9.59
CA SER A 266 4.02 5.15 -9.43
C SER A 266 5.25 4.26 -9.43
N GLN A 267 6.19 4.54 -10.32
CA GLN A 267 7.42 3.78 -10.43
C GLN A 267 8.37 4.16 -9.30
N MET A 268 8.40 5.42 -8.89
CA MET A 268 9.11 5.87 -7.69
C MET A 268 8.60 5.16 -6.42
N ALA A 269 7.28 5.05 -6.29
CA ALA A 269 6.66 4.35 -5.18
C ALA A 269 6.87 2.83 -5.24
N ALA A 270 7.05 2.25 -6.44
CA ALA A 270 7.48 0.87 -6.61
C ALA A 270 8.88 0.60 -6.03
N LEU A 271 9.83 1.54 -6.18
CA LEU A 271 11.16 1.44 -5.57
C LEU A 271 11.06 1.46 -4.04
N ASP A 272 10.30 2.40 -3.47
CA ASP A 272 10.06 2.50 -2.02
C ASP A 272 9.47 1.22 -1.45
N PHE A 273 8.57 0.59 -2.20
CA PHE A 273 7.98 -0.67 -1.82
C PHE A 273 8.98 -1.81 -1.81
N MET A 274 9.84 -1.92 -2.82
CA MET A 274 10.87 -2.98 -2.88
C MET A 274 11.78 -2.88 -1.66
N VAL A 275 12.24 -1.66 -1.33
CA VAL A 275 13.05 -1.39 -0.15
C VAL A 275 12.29 -1.72 1.14
N SER A 276 11.04 -1.28 1.26
CA SER A 276 10.21 -1.52 2.45
C SER A 276 9.90 -3.01 2.70
N THR A 277 9.81 -3.80 1.64
CA THR A 277 9.56 -5.24 1.72
C THR A 277 10.85 -6.02 2.05
N ALA A 278 12.00 -5.47 1.65
CA ALA A 278 13.32 -6.05 1.92
C ALA A 278 13.88 -5.72 3.32
N SER A 279 13.43 -4.63 3.95
CA SER A 279 13.95 -4.16 5.24
C SER A 279 13.77 -5.15 6.40
N ASP A 280 14.60 -5.02 7.43
CA ASP A 280 14.50 -5.82 8.65
C ASP A 280 13.27 -5.44 9.48
N ILE A 281 12.98 -4.14 9.56
CA ILE A 281 11.80 -3.60 10.24
C ILE A 281 11.08 -2.66 9.28
N PHE A 282 9.76 -2.79 9.19
CA PHE A 282 8.90 -1.84 8.49
C PHE A 282 7.98 -1.13 9.48
N ILE A 283 7.90 0.20 9.39
CA ILE A 283 7.08 1.02 10.29
C ILE A 283 6.33 2.07 9.46
N PRO A 284 5.00 1.94 9.29
CA PRO A 284 4.20 2.97 8.66
C PRO A 284 3.68 4.00 9.68
N THR A 285 3.84 5.29 9.38
CA THR A 285 3.28 6.38 10.21
C THR A 285 1.80 6.66 9.95
N TYR A 286 1.23 6.03 8.91
CA TYR A 286 -0.18 6.12 8.55
C TYR A 286 -0.65 4.84 7.85
N ASP A 287 -1.94 4.52 7.99
CA ASP A 287 -2.54 3.41 7.27
C ASP A 287 -2.95 3.89 5.88
N GLY A 288 -2.36 3.30 4.85
CA GLY A 288 -2.75 3.54 3.47
C GLY A 288 -2.48 2.31 2.62
N ASN A 289 -2.87 2.37 1.34
CA ASN A 289 -2.72 1.23 0.43
C ASN A 289 -1.27 0.73 0.38
N MET A 290 -0.29 1.64 0.29
CA MET A 290 1.14 1.29 0.34
C MET A 290 1.51 0.47 1.58
N ALA A 291 1.16 0.99 2.76
CA ALA A 291 1.46 0.33 4.02
C ALA A 291 0.81 -1.07 4.08
N LYS A 292 -0.42 -1.20 3.58
CA LYS A 292 -1.16 -2.47 3.52
C LYS A 292 -0.58 -3.47 2.52
N VAL A 293 -0.15 -3.01 1.35
CA VAL A 293 0.51 -3.85 0.34
C VAL A 293 1.85 -4.36 0.87
N VAL A 294 2.67 -3.50 1.50
CA VAL A 294 3.93 -3.90 2.15
C VAL A 294 3.66 -4.88 3.29
N GLU A 295 2.70 -4.58 4.18
CA GLU A 295 2.30 -5.45 5.29
C GLU A 295 1.93 -6.85 4.77
N GLY A 296 1.11 -6.93 3.72
CA GLY A 296 0.70 -8.19 3.11
C GLY A 296 1.88 -8.99 2.54
N HIS A 297 2.80 -8.33 1.84
CA HIS A 297 3.99 -9.00 1.29
C HIS A 297 4.95 -9.46 2.38
N ARG A 298 5.17 -8.63 3.41
CA ARG A 298 6.01 -8.99 4.55
C ARG A 298 5.45 -10.19 5.31
N ARG A 299 4.12 -10.30 5.44
CA ARG A 299 3.45 -11.51 5.94
C ARG A 299 3.70 -12.71 5.03
N TYR A 300 3.43 -12.56 3.74
CA TYR A 300 3.61 -13.63 2.75
C TYR A 300 5.05 -14.17 2.73
N LEU A 301 6.05 -13.30 2.86
CA LEU A 301 7.48 -13.64 2.89
C LEU A 301 7.97 -14.15 4.26
N GLY A 302 7.12 -14.85 5.01
CA GLY A 302 7.48 -15.46 6.29
C GLY A 302 7.36 -14.53 7.51
N PHE A 303 6.31 -13.70 7.54
CA PHE A 303 5.99 -12.84 8.69
C PHE A 303 7.13 -11.91 9.13
N LYS A 304 7.75 -11.22 8.15
CA LYS A 304 8.79 -10.24 8.44
C LYS A 304 8.28 -9.13 9.37
N LYS A 305 9.14 -8.71 10.31
CA LYS A 305 8.78 -7.78 11.39
C LYS A 305 8.22 -6.46 10.85
N SER A 306 7.00 -6.13 11.25
CA SER A 306 6.33 -4.89 10.84
C SER A 306 5.64 -4.29 12.06
N ILE A 307 6.09 -3.12 12.52
CA ILE A 307 5.53 -2.48 13.73
C ILE A 307 4.34 -1.64 13.31
N LEU A 308 3.13 -2.14 13.57
CA LEU A 308 1.88 -1.49 13.18
C LEU A 308 1.44 -0.53 14.27
N LEU A 309 1.65 0.77 14.05
CA LEU A 309 1.38 1.81 15.04
C LEU A 309 -0.12 1.96 15.35
N ASP A 310 -0.50 1.88 16.64
CA ASP A 310 -1.82 2.26 17.13
C ASP A 310 -1.85 3.77 17.35
N ARG A 311 -2.11 4.52 16.28
CA ARG A 311 -2.04 5.99 16.29
C ARG A 311 -2.99 6.63 17.29
N LYS A 312 -4.14 6.01 17.57
CA LYS A 312 -5.10 6.54 18.55
C LYS A 312 -4.50 6.51 19.96
N ILE A 313 -3.87 5.40 20.34
CA ILE A 313 -3.16 5.30 21.61
C ILE A 313 -1.95 6.23 21.62
N LEU A 314 -1.15 6.23 20.54
CA LEU A 314 0.06 7.05 20.45
C LEU A 314 -0.22 8.54 20.61
N VAL A 315 -1.27 9.06 19.98
CA VAL A 315 -1.65 10.48 20.11
C VAL A 315 -1.90 10.84 21.58
N GLY A 316 -2.67 10.02 22.30
CA GLY A 316 -2.90 10.26 23.74
C GLY A 316 -1.61 10.21 24.56
N LEU A 317 -0.71 9.27 24.27
CA LEU A 317 0.59 9.16 24.94
C LEU A 317 1.52 10.34 24.63
N LEU A 318 1.54 10.80 23.37
CA LEU A 318 2.32 11.96 22.92
C LEU A 318 1.83 13.23 23.60
N ASP A 319 0.51 13.43 23.68
CA ASP A 319 -0.08 14.62 24.32
C ASP A 319 0.21 14.66 25.83
N MET A 320 0.10 13.51 26.51
CA MET A 320 0.48 13.38 27.92
C MET A 320 1.99 13.56 28.15
N HIS A 321 2.83 13.17 27.19
CA HIS A 321 4.26 13.44 27.29
C HIS A 321 4.56 14.93 27.10
N HIS A 322 3.97 15.55 26.07
CA HIS A 322 4.18 16.97 25.75
C HIS A 322 3.68 17.91 26.85
N ASN A 323 2.59 17.58 27.53
CA ASN A 323 2.08 18.39 28.65
C ASN A 323 2.75 18.09 30.00
N GLY A 324 3.72 17.18 30.03
CA GLY A 324 4.49 16.80 31.23
C GLY A 324 3.79 15.82 32.17
N THR A 325 2.61 15.29 31.82
CA THR A 325 1.92 14.25 32.61
C THR A 325 2.69 12.94 32.63
N LEU A 326 3.36 12.58 31.53
CA LEU A 326 4.24 11.42 31.43
C LEU A 326 5.69 11.85 31.23
N SER A 327 6.58 11.34 32.08
CA SER A 327 8.02 11.36 31.80
C SER A 327 8.35 10.55 30.55
N PHE A 328 9.50 10.79 29.95
CA PHE A 328 9.93 10.04 28.75
C PHE A 328 10.05 8.52 29.00
N ASN A 329 10.42 8.12 30.22
CA ASN A 329 10.51 6.71 30.61
C ASN A 329 9.12 6.06 30.66
N GLU A 330 8.14 6.73 31.26
CA GLU A 330 6.75 6.23 31.32
C GLU A 330 6.12 6.17 29.92
N PHE A 331 6.34 7.21 29.10
CA PHE A 331 5.96 7.22 27.68
C PHE A 331 6.53 6.02 26.94
N THR A 332 7.83 5.75 27.11
CA THR A 332 8.53 4.62 26.49
C THR A 332 7.90 3.28 26.87
N VAL A 333 7.65 3.06 28.16
CA VAL A 333 7.01 1.84 28.66
C VAL A 333 5.60 1.68 28.07
N ALA A 334 4.80 2.74 28.09
CA ALA A 334 3.43 2.72 27.57
C ALA A 334 3.38 2.45 26.06
N VAL A 335 4.26 3.07 25.28
CA VAL A 335 4.37 2.83 23.82
C VAL A 335 4.73 1.37 23.55
N ARG A 336 5.72 0.81 24.25
CA ARG A 336 6.14 -0.60 24.05
C ARG A 336 5.01 -1.57 24.40
N LEU A 337 4.33 -1.36 25.53
CA LEU A 337 3.19 -2.19 25.95
C LEU A 337 2.04 -2.15 24.92
N ALA A 338 1.71 -0.97 24.39
CA ALA A 338 0.65 -0.82 23.40
C ALA A 338 0.94 -1.54 22.06
N HIS A 339 2.22 -1.80 21.75
CA HIS A 339 2.64 -2.33 20.45
C HIS A 339 3.23 -3.74 20.51
N GLU A 340 3.40 -4.35 21.69
CA GLU A 340 4.02 -5.68 21.87
C GLU A 340 3.45 -6.75 20.92
N LYS A 341 2.12 -6.75 20.73
CA LYS A 341 1.40 -7.68 19.84
C LYS A 341 1.07 -7.07 18.48
N ARG A 342 1.84 -6.10 17.99
CA ARG A 342 1.61 -5.41 16.71
C ARG A 342 2.85 -5.46 15.82
N MET A 343 3.49 -6.63 15.75
CA MET A 343 4.83 -6.83 15.16
C MET A 343 4.82 -7.57 13.81
N GLY A 344 3.65 -7.73 13.19
CA GLY A 344 3.51 -8.39 11.88
C GLY A 344 3.31 -9.91 11.97
N GLN A 345 3.06 -10.43 13.17
CA GLN A 345 2.80 -11.84 13.42
C GLN A 345 1.56 -12.37 12.66
N PRO A 346 1.43 -13.69 12.47
CA PRO A 346 0.25 -14.29 11.86
C PRO A 346 -1.03 -13.92 12.63
N THR A 347 -2.09 -13.60 11.89
CA THR A 347 -3.41 -13.28 12.44
C THR A 347 -4.49 -13.89 11.56
N ARG A 348 -5.65 -14.20 12.14
CA ARG A 348 -6.84 -14.55 11.36
C ARG A 348 -7.49 -13.28 10.82
N ARG A 349 -8.06 -13.35 9.61
CA ARG A 349 -8.83 -12.23 9.08
C ARG A 349 -10.04 -11.97 9.98
N ARG A 350 -10.26 -10.70 10.34
CA ARG A 350 -11.45 -10.29 11.08
C ARG A 350 -12.68 -10.51 10.19
N VAL A 351 -13.74 -11.05 10.78
CA VAL A 351 -15.05 -11.20 10.14
C VAL A 351 -16.03 -10.33 10.93
N ILE A 352 -16.71 -9.43 10.25
CA ILE A 352 -17.77 -8.60 10.83
C ILE A 352 -19.02 -8.88 10.00
N ALA A 353 -19.90 -9.70 10.56
CA ALA A 353 -21.16 -10.07 9.92
C ALA A 353 -21.88 -8.82 9.42
N ASP A 354 -22.37 -8.89 8.18
CA ASP A 354 -23.11 -7.83 7.49
C ASP A 354 -22.36 -6.51 7.25
N LYS A 355 -21.07 -6.42 7.60
CA LYS A 355 -20.26 -5.21 7.44
C LYS A 355 -18.87 -5.50 6.84
N PRO A 356 -18.80 -6.03 5.61
CA PRO A 356 -17.53 -6.36 4.95
C PRO A 356 -16.57 -5.16 4.83
N LYS A 357 -17.11 -3.93 4.73
CA LYS A 357 -16.32 -2.69 4.72
C LYS A 357 -15.50 -2.47 6.00
N GLU A 358 -16.01 -2.92 7.14
CA GLU A 358 -15.33 -2.75 8.44
C GLU A 358 -14.31 -3.87 8.70
N GLU A 359 -14.23 -4.93 7.89
CA GLU A 359 -13.36 -6.09 8.15
C GLU A 359 -11.88 -5.75 7.96
N ASP A 360 -11.54 -5.36 6.73
CA ASP A 360 -10.25 -4.82 6.29
C ASP A 360 -10.51 -4.14 4.95
N TYR A 361 -10.03 -2.92 4.74
CA TYR A 361 -10.25 -2.22 3.47
C TYR A 361 -9.30 -2.69 2.36
N PHE A 362 -8.27 -3.46 2.71
CA PHE A 362 -7.27 -3.99 1.80
C PHE A 362 -7.12 -5.51 1.97
N TYR A 363 -6.66 -6.25 0.96
CA TYR A 363 -6.31 -7.67 1.15
C TYR A 363 -4.87 -7.78 1.67
N ALA A 364 -4.64 -7.36 2.92
CA ALA A 364 -3.32 -7.36 3.55
C ALA A 364 -3.04 -8.62 4.38
N ASN A 365 -4.02 -9.50 4.56
CA ASN A 365 -3.86 -10.75 5.30
C ASN A 365 -3.95 -11.97 4.35
N PRO A 366 -2.80 -12.52 3.92
CA PRO A 366 -2.69 -13.68 3.03
C PRO A 366 -2.91 -15.03 3.74
N GLN A 367 -3.86 -15.12 4.68
CA GLN A 367 -4.05 -16.32 5.51
C GLN A 367 -4.18 -17.60 4.66
N GLU A 368 -4.95 -17.55 3.56
CA GLU A 368 -5.20 -18.71 2.69
C GLU A 368 -3.98 -19.10 1.83
N CYS A 369 -2.93 -18.28 1.82
CA CYS A 369 -1.70 -18.55 1.08
C CYS A 369 -0.75 -19.49 1.84
N PHE A 370 -0.98 -19.68 3.15
CA PHE A 370 -0.18 -20.56 3.99
C PHE A 370 -0.90 -21.90 4.16
N CYS A 371 -0.16 -23.00 4.04
CA CYS A 371 -0.73 -24.34 4.27
C CYS A 371 -1.20 -24.49 5.72
N GLU A 372 -2.37 -25.10 5.91
CA GLU A 372 -2.73 -25.79 7.15
C GLU A 372 -2.39 -27.28 6.99
N GLY A 373 -1.15 -27.69 7.33
CA GLY A 373 -0.78 -29.12 7.42
C GLY A 373 -0.30 -29.83 6.15
N THR A 374 -0.09 -31.15 6.28
CA THR A 374 0.94 -32.03 5.67
C THR A 374 0.99 -32.21 4.14
N ASN A 375 0.14 -31.56 3.34
CA ASN A 375 0.15 -31.72 1.88
C ASN A 375 0.56 -30.43 1.15
N CYS A 376 1.76 -29.94 1.42
CA CYS A 376 2.42 -28.89 0.62
C CYS A 376 3.36 -29.49 -0.45
N ALA A 377 2.96 -30.58 -1.12
CA ALA A 377 3.79 -31.20 -2.14
C ALA A 377 3.98 -30.34 -3.41
N ASP A 378 3.16 -29.29 -3.59
CA ASP A 378 3.14 -28.48 -4.82
C ASP A 378 3.47 -26.99 -4.61
N LEU A 379 4.11 -26.60 -3.49
CA LEU A 379 4.59 -25.23 -3.30
C LEU A 379 6.12 -25.13 -3.47
N PRO A 380 6.64 -24.32 -4.41
CA PRO A 380 8.06 -24.02 -4.46
C PRO A 380 8.37 -23.05 -3.30
N GLY A 381 8.84 -23.57 -2.17
CA GLY A 381 9.10 -22.72 -0.99
C GLY A 381 9.98 -23.29 0.12
N TYR A 382 10.45 -24.54 0.03
CA TYR A 382 11.44 -25.10 0.95
C TYR A 382 12.66 -25.59 0.17
N GLY A 383 13.46 -24.64 -0.32
CA GLY A 383 14.70 -24.92 -1.01
C GLY A 383 15.21 -23.69 -1.75
N ASN A 384 16.31 -23.12 -1.28
CA ASN A 384 17.04 -21.97 -1.83
C ASN A 384 16.42 -20.58 -1.62
N LEU A 385 16.53 -20.08 -0.38
CA LEU A 385 16.56 -18.66 -0.03
C LEU A 385 17.85 -17.99 -0.55
N SER A 386 18.07 -18.00 -1.86
CA SER A 386 19.20 -17.30 -2.51
C SER A 386 18.77 -16.43 -3.70
N GLY A 387 17.50 -16.07 -3.78
CA GLY A 387 17.01 -15.12 -4.78
C GLY A 387 15.87 -14.30 -4.21
N ILE A 388 16.12 -13.03 -3.90
CA ILE A 388 15.09 -12.05 -3.59
C ILE A 388 14.18 -11.99 -4.83
N GLN A 389 13.01 -12.62 -4.78
CA GLN A 389 12.03 -12.54 -5.87
C GLN A 389 11.11 -11.35 -5.62
N GLY A 390 11.01 -10.52 -6.66
CA GLY A 390 10.37 -9.21 -6.70
C GLY A 390 8.96 -9.20 -6.12
N ALA A 391 8.73 -8.17 -5.33
CA ALA A 391 7.47 -7.91 -4.65
C ALA A 391 6.65 -6.88 -5.47
N LYS A 392 5.36 -6.71 -5.20
CA LYS A 392 4.40 -5.97 -6.07
C LYS A 392 3.79 -4.69 -5.46
N VAL A 393 3.62 -3.64 -6.29
CA VAL A 393 2.88 -2.36 -6.06
C VAL A 393 1.81 -2.13 -7.12
N SER A 394 0.56 -2.58 -6.90
CA SER A 394 -0.56 -2.23 -7.80
C SER A 394 -1.60 -1.32 -7.19
N ASP A 395 -1.52 -1.07 -5.89
CA ASP A 395 -2.56 -0.33 -5.16
C ASP A 395 -2.06 1.00 -4.61
N LEU A 396 -0.81 1.37 -4.91
CA LEU A 396 -0.32 2.74 -4.71
C LEU A 396 -1.03 3.76 -5.62
N LEU A 397 -1.70 3.30 -6.67
CA LEU A 397 -2.08 4.12 -7.84
C LEU A 397 -3.58 4.32 -8.01
N SER A 398 -4.35 3.90 -7.01
CA SER A 398 -5.80 3.97 -6.97
C SER A 398 -6.26 4.82 -5.81
#